data_AF-A0A0F9C780-F1
#
_entry.id   AF-A0A0F9C780-F1
#
_cell.length_a   1.000
_cell.length_b   1.000
_cell.length_c   1.000
_cell.angle_alpha   90.00
_cell.angle_beta   90.00
_cell.angle_gamma   90.00
#
_symmetry.space_group_name_H-M   'P 1'
#
loop_
_entity.id
_entity.type
_entity.pdbx_description
1 polymer ?
#
loop_
_entity_poly.entity_id
_entity_poly.type
_entity_poly.pdbx_seq_one_letter_code
_entity_poly.pdbx_strand_id
1 'polypeptide(L)'
;MAKRAKKAATPPVKITSFKEMTEAFINTVGQIVLTLKVRAGGAATYGADGLFVAAVELLHTARQNKSLEDYLKAAAYSVGAALKSCGAWEYPLTLEEKEGPKKAAKKNKKEKEA
;
A
#
# COMPACT_ATOMS: atom_id res chain seq x y z
N MET A 1 -6.71 2.56 -35.99
CA MET A 1 -6.54 1.45 -35.02
C MET A 1 -5.28 1.70 -34.21
N ALA A 2 -5.39 2.04 -32.92
CA ALA A 2 -4.24 2.33 -32.08
C ALA A 2 -3.61 1.02 -31.55
N LYS A 3 -2.32 0.82 -31.82
CA LYS A 3 -1.51 -0.30 -31.34
C LYS A 3 -1.37 -0.21 -29.81
N ARG A 4 -2.04 -1.09 -29.07
CA ARG A 4 -1.86 -1.23 -27.61
C ARG A 4 -0.43 -1.74 -27.35
N ALA A 5 0.36 -0.95 -26.63
CA ALA A 5 1.69 -1.35 -26.19
C ALA A 5 1.59 -2.58 -25.28
N LYS A 6 2.31 -3.64 -25.65
CA LYS A 6 2.42 -4.90 -24.90
C LYS A 6 3.27 -4.61 -23.66
N LYS A 7 2.64 -4.50 -22.49
CA LYS A 7 3.33 -4.30 -21.21
C LYS A 7 4.30 -5.46 -21.00
N ALA A 8 5.58 -5.15 -20.80
CA ALA A 8 6.63 -6.15 -20.61
C ALA A 8 6.25 -7.06 -19.43
N ALA A 9 6.27 -8.37 -19.68
CA ALA A 9 6.07 -9.37 -18.64
C ALA A 9 7.26 -9.29 -17.67
N THR A 10 6.99 -8.94 -16.42
CA THR A 10 7.97 -9.01 -15.35
C THR A 10 8.49 -10.46 -15.27
N PRO A 11 9.82 -10.68 -15.24
CA PRO A 11 10.35 -12.04 -15.19
C PRO A 11 9.84 -12.75 -13.93
N PRO A 12 9.55 -14.07 -13.99
CA PRO A 12 9.07 -14.81 -12.84
C PRO A 12 10.16 -14.79 -11.77
N VAL A 13 9.84 -14.24 -10.61
CA VAL A 13 10.68 -14.34 -9.41
C VAL A 13 10.82 -15.83 -9.11
N LYS A 14 12.03 -16.38 -9.30
CA LYS A 14 12.30 -17.78 -8.99
C LYS A 14 12.37 -17.91 -7.48
N ILE A 15 11.24 -18.20 -6.85
CA ILE A 15 11.17 -18.47 -5.42
C ILE A 15 11.91 -19.78 -5.14
N THR A 16 12.97 -19.73 -4.33
CA THR A 16 13.86 -20.87 -4.07
C THR A 16 13.59 -21.55 -2.74
N SER A 17 12.76 -20.96 -1.87
CA SER A 17 12.34 -21.58 -0.61
C SER A 17 10.94 -21.13 -0.14
N PHE A 18 10.33 -21.90 0.77
CA PHE A 18 9.07 -21.50 1.43
C PHE A 18 9.21 -20.19 2.22
N LYS A 19 10.40 -19.95 2.80
CA LYS A 19 10.70 -18.71 3.50
C LYS A 19 10.62 -17.50 2.56
N GLU A 20 11.28 -17.57 1.41
CA GLU A 20 11.21 -16.52 0.38
C GLU A 20 9.78 -16.30 -0.13
N MET A 21 8.99 -17.38 -0.25
CA MET A 21 7.57 -17.27 -0.62
C MET A 21 6.77 -16.50 0.42
N THR A 22 7.01 -16.79 1.70
CA THR A 22 6.30 -16.15 2.82
C THR A 22 6.68 -14.68 2.93
N GLU A 23 7.96 -14.35 2.73
CA GLU A 23 8.43 -12.96 2.67
C GLU A 23 7.78 -12.19 1.51
N ALA A 24 7.71 -12.80 0.32
CA ALA A 24 7.00 -12.22 -0.82
C ALA A 24 5.50 -12.00 -0.55
N PHE A 25 4.84 -12.95 0.13
CA PHE A 25 3.45 -12.81 0.57
C PHE A 25 3.28 -11.63 1.54
N ILE A 26 4.11 -11.56 2.60
CA ILE A 26 4.07 -10.48 3.59
C ILE A 26 4.26 -9.12 2.91
N ASN A 27 5.25 -9.01 2.02
CA ASN A 27 5.51 -7.79 1.26
C ASN A 27 4.31 -7.39 0.40
N THR A 28 3.69 -8.33 -0.30
CA THR A 28 2.54 -8.08 -1.17
C THR A 28 1.33 -7.62 -0.36
N VAL A 29 1.02 -8.32 0.74
CA VAL A 29 -0.06 -7.93 1.67
C VAL A 29 0.21 -6.54 2.24
N GLY A 30 1.45 -6.26 2.67
CA GLY A 30 1.85 -4.94 3.16
C GLY A 30 1.60 -3.84 2.14
N GLN A 31 1.97 -4.04 0.87
CA GLN A 31 1.70 -3.06 -0.20
C GLN A 31 0.20 -2.84 -0.43
N ILE A 32 -0.63 -3.88 -0.33
CA ILE A 32 -2.08 -3.74 -0.44
C ILE A 32 -2.62 -2.94 0.75
N VAL A 33 -2.18 -3.22 1.99
CA VAL A 33 -2.58 -2.46 3.18
C VAL A 33 -2.21 -0.98 3.05
N LEU A 34 -1.00 -0.67 2.55
CA LEU A 34 -0.59 0.71 2.28
C LEU A 34 -1.53 1.39 1.28
N THR A 35 -1.91 0.68 0.22
CA THR A 35 -2.87 1.17 -0.78
C THR A 35 -4.26 1.41 -0.16
N LEU A 36 -4.73 0.52 0.72
CA LEU A 36 -6.00 0.69 1.44
C LEU A 36 -5.97 1.91 2.35
N LYS A 37 -4.83 2.19 2.97
CA LYS A 37 -4.67 3.33 3.89
C LYS A 37 -4.70 4.69 3.21
N VAL A 38 -4.16 4.80 2.00
CA VAL A 38 -4.19 6.06 1.21
C VAL A 38 -5.48 6.25 0.42
N ARG A 39 -6.31 5.21 0.32
CA ARG A 39 -7.56 5.26 -0.45
C ARG A 39 -8.56 6.20 0.24
N ALA A 40 -9.04 7.21 -0.49
CA ALA A 40 -10.14 8.04 -0.03
C ALA A 40 -11.44 7.23 -0.01
N GLY A 41 -12.09 7.17 1.16
CA GLY A 41 -13.31 6.39 1.36
C GLY A 41 -13.08 4.87 1.44
N GLY A 42 -14.16 4.11 1.55
CA GLY A 42 -14.14 2.64 1.55
C GLY A 42 -14.18 2.03 2.94
N ALA A 43 -13.88 0.73 3.06
CA ALA A 43 -14.09 -0.05 4.29
C ALA A 43 -13.42 0.55 5.55
N ALA A 44 -12.26 1.21 5.39
CA ALA A 44 -11.54 1.86 6.49
C ALA A 44 -12.31 3.01 7.15
N THR A 45 -13.26 3.66 6.44
CA THR A 45 -14.09 4.73 7.03
C THR A 45 -15.12 4.21 8.01
N TYR A 46 -15.43 2.91 7.95
CA TYR A 46 -16.35 2.23 8.85
C TYR A 46 -15.60 1.54 10.01
N GLY A 47 -14.35 1.94 10.26
CA GLY A 47 -13.54 1.40 11.35
C GLY A 47 -13.06 -0.03 11.11
N ALA A 48 -12.72 -0.71 12.20
CA ALA A 48 -12.20 -2.08 12.15
C ALA A 48 -13.26 -3.06 11.61
N ASP A 49 -14.53 -2.86 11.97
CA ASP A 49 -15.62 -3.75 11.56
C ASP A 49 -15.86 -3.70 10.04
N GLY A 50 -15.82 -2.51 9.43
CA GLY A 50 -15.92 -2.38 7.98
C GLY A 50 -14.80 -3.11 7.24
N LEU A 51 -13.56 -3.00 7.73
CA LEU A 51 -12.41 -3.72 7.19
C LEU A 51 -12.58 -5.24 7.36
N PHE A 52 -13.08 -5.69 8.50
CA PHE A 52 -13.33 -7.10 8.77
C PHE A 52 -14.41 -7.68 7.84
N VAL A 53 -15.53 -6.97 7.65
CA VAL A 53 -16.60 -7.40 6.73
C VAL A 53 -16.06 -7.53 5.30
N ALA A 54 -15.32 -6.53 4.83
CA ALA A 54 -14.69 -6.58 3.50
C ALA A 54 -13.72 -7.78 3.36
N ALA A 55 -12.98 -8.11 4.42
CA ALA A 55 -12.11 -9.29 4.42
C ALA A 55 -12.89 -10.60 4.25
N VAL A 56 -14.01 -10.76 4.98
CA VAL A 56 -14.84 -11.97 4.93
C VAL A 56 -15.51 -12.13 3.56
N GLU A 57 -16.05 -11.05 3.00
CA GLU A 57 -16.69 -11.07 1.67
C GLU A 57 -15.69 -11.42 0.55
N LEU A 58 -14.49 -10.83 0.61
CA LEU A 58 -13.42 -11.16 -0.32
C LEU A 58 -12.94 -12.59 -0.15
N LEU A 59 -12.83 -13.10 1.08
CA LEU A 59 -12.47 -14.49 1.32
C LEU A 59 -13.53 -15.45 0.75
N HIS A 60 -14.81 -15.12 0.92
CA HIS A 60 -15.90 -15.91 0.35
C HIS A 60 -15.79 -15.97 -1.18
N THR A 61 -15.57 -14.81 -1.81
CA THR A 61 -15.38 -14.68 -3.27
C THR A 61 -14.12 -15.42 -3.74
N ALA A 62 -13.01 -15.30 -3.01
CA ALA A 62 -11.75 -15.96 -3.31
C ALA A 62 -11.87 -17.48 -3.28
N ARG A 63 -12.66 -18.02 -2.33
CA ARG A 63 -12.94 -19.46 -2.24
C ARG A 63 -13.74 -19.97 -3.43
N GLN A 64 -14.73 -19.20 -3.88
CA GLN A 64 -15.54 -19.55 -5.05
C GLN A 64 -14.72 -19.51 -6.34
N ASN A 65 -13.94 -18.45 -6.53
CA ASN A 65 -13.23 -18.18 -7.78
C ASN A 65 -11.81 -18.76 -7.82
N LYS A 66 -11.31 -19.30 -6.70
CA LYS A 66 -9.92 -19.76 -6.53
C LYS A 66 -8.90 -18.69 -6.93
N SER A 67 -9.21 -17.43 -6.63
CA SER A 67 -8.45 -16.25 -7.03
C SER A 67 -7.38 -15.92 -5.99
N LEU A 68 -6.11 -16.06 -6.38
CA LEU A 68 -4.97 -15.68 -5.52
C LEU A 68 -5.05 -14.20 -5.12
N GLU A 69 -5.42 -13.33 -6.07
CA GLU A 69 -5.53 -11.89 -5.83
C GLU A 69 -6.56 -11.58 -4.74
N ASP A 70 -7.69 -12.27 -4.74
CA ASP A 70 -8.74 -12.05 -3.75
C ASP A 70 -8.36 -12.63 -2.38
N TYR A 71 -7.60 -13.73 -2.32
CA TYR A 71 -7.00 -14.20 -1.07
C TYR A 71 -6.02 -13.17 -0.48
N LEU A 72 -5.17 -12.56 -1.32
CA LEU A 72 -4.22 -11.53 -0.87
C LEU A 72 -4.95 -10.27 -0.37
N LYS A 73 -6.01 -9.84 -1.05
CA LYS A 73 -6.85 -8.73 -0.60
C LYS A 73 -7.56 -9.05 0.71
N ALA A 74 -8.17 -10.23 0.84
CA ALA A 74 -8.83 -10.66 2.08
C ALA A 74 -7.85 -10.65 3.27
N ALA A 75 -6.62 -11.13 3.08
CA ALA A 75 -5.57 -11.05 4.08
C ALA A 75 -5.21 -9.59 4.42
N ALA A 76 -5.06 -8.72 3.43
CA ALA A 76 -4.77 -7.31 3.65
C ALA A 76 -5.87 -6.57 4.41
N TYR A 77 -7.15 -6.81 4.09
CA TYR A 77 -8.27 -6.26 4.86
C TYR A 77 -8.31 -6.79 6.29
N SER A 78 -7.96 -8.07 6.51
CA SER A 78 -7.85 -8.65 7.87
C SER A 78 -6.75 -7.98 8.69
N VAL A 79 -5.57 -7.78 8.10
CA VAL A 79 -4.45 -7.05 8.72
C VAL A 79 -4.86 -5.60 9.00
N GLY A 80 -5.54 -4.96 8.05
CA GLY A 80 -6.05 -3.59 8.23
C GLY A 80 -7.03 -3.48 9.39
N ALA A 81 -7.96 -4.42 9.52
CA ALA A 81 -8.88 -4.49 10.66
C ALA A 81 -8.10 -4.61 11.98
N ALA A 82 -7.12 -5.52 12.06
CA ALA A 82 -6.29 -5.70 13.24
C ALA A 82 -5.50 -4.42 13.60
N LEU A 83 -4.89 -3.76 12.61
CA LEU A 83 -4.18 -2.49 12.79
C LEU A 83 -5.12 -1.38 13.28
N LYS A 84 -6.36 -1.35 12.81
CA LYS A 84 -7.36 -0.38 13.26
C LYS A 84 -7.81 -0.68 14.70
N SER A 85 -8.03 -1.95 15.03
CA SER A 85 -8.42 -2.38 16.38
C SER A 85 -7.35 -2.10 17.44
N CYS A 86 -6.07 -2.16 17.09
CA CYS A 86 -4.97 -1.84 18.00
C CYS A 86 -4.48 -0.38 17.92
N GLY A 87 -5.17 0.49 17.16
CA GLY A 87 -4.80 1.90 17.01
C GLY A 87 -3.56 2.17 16.14
N ALA A 88 -2.91 1.14 15.61
CA ALA A 88 -1.74 1.26 14.74
C ALA A 88 -2.07 1.81 13.34
N TRP A 89 -3.35 1.78 12.93
CA TRP A 89 -3.76 2.31 11.62
C TRP A 89 -3.48 3.80 11.44
N GLU A 90 -3.46 4.59 12.50
CA GLU A 90 -3.23 6.05 12.42
C GLU A 90 -1.75 6.44 12.33
N TYR A 91 -0.83 5.48 12.50
CA TYR A 91 0.61 5.78 12.47
C TYR A 91 1.02 6.33 11.11
N PRO A 92 1.85 7.38 11.03
CA PRO A 92 2.20 7.96 9.74
C PRO A 92 2.96 6.93 8.86
N LEU A 93 2.71 6.94 7.56
CA LEU A 93 3.33 6.00 6.60
C LEU A 93 4.85 6.19 6.49
N THR A 94 5.28 7.43 6.65
CA THR A 94 6.66 7.83 6.80
C THR A 94 6.72 8.66 8.08
N LEU A 95 7.65 8.36 8.97
CA LEU A 95 8.01 9.35 10.00
C LEU A 95 8.48 10.59 9.22
N GLU A 96 7.77 11.71 9.35
CA GLU A 96 8.28 12.96 8.80
C GLU A 96 9.67 13.17 9.40
N GLU A 97 10.72 13.09 8.57
CA GLU A 97 11.98 13.73 8.91
C GLU A 97 11.62 15.20 9.15
N LYS A 98 11.74 15.64 10.41
CA LYS A 98 11.58 17.05 10.78
C LYS A 98 12.36 17.88 9.76
N GLU A 99 11.64 18.61 8.90
CA GLU A 99 12.24 19.63 8.05
C GLU A 99 13.06 20.53 8.97
N GLY A 100 14.39 20.43 8.85
CA GLY A 100 15.30 21.43 9.39
C GLY A 100 14.86 22.81 8.88
N PRO A 101 14.99 23.87 9.69
CA PRO A 101 14.29 25.13 9.46
C PRO A 101 14.66 25.76 8.10
N LYS A 102 13.66 25.89 7.22
CA LYS A 102 13.70 26.84 6.10
C LYS A 102 13.60 28.27 6.62
N LYS A 103 14.70 29.02 6.48
CA LYS A 103 14.89 30.51 6.32
C LYS A 103 16.32 30.81 6.77
N ALA A 104 17.20 31.55 6.11
CA ALA A 104 17.19 32.59 5.09
C ALA A 104 18.56 32.50 4.33
N ALA A 105 18.88 33.16 3.22
CA ALA A 105 18.50 34.47 2.73
C ALA A 105 18.79 34.60 1.22
N LYS A 106 17.93 35.38 0.54
CA LYS A 106 18.22 36.04 -0.73
C LYS A 106 19.39 37.04 -0.56
N LYS A 107 20.44 36.91 -1.38
CA LYS A 107 21.40 37.93 -1.88
C LYS A 107 22.44 37.12 -2.68
N ASN A 108 22.76 37.31 -3.96
CA ASN A 108 22.82 38.51 -4.81
C ASN A 108 22.49 38.14 -6.26
N LYS A 109 21.64 38.94 -6.91
CA LYS A 109 21.66 39.11 -8.37
C LYS A 109 21.54 40.60 -8.63
N LYS A 110 22.68 41.30 -8.66
CA LYS A 110 22.93 42.59 -9.33
C LYS A 110 24.35 43.06 -8.98
N GLU A 111 25.29 42.74 -9.86
CA GLU A 111 26.44 43.59 -10.20
C GLU A 111 27.01 43.07 -11.52
N LYS A 112 26.29 43.43 -12.58
CA LYS A 112 26.81 43.61 -13.94
C LYS A 112 26.24 44.98 -14.33
N GLU A 113 27.09 45.88 -14.78
CA GLU A 113 26.87 47.31 -15.11
C GLU A 113 27.12 48.33 -13.99
N ALA A 114 28.40 48.65 -13.82
CA ALA A 114 28.90 50.03 -13.85
C ALA A 114 30.30 50.01 -14.48
#